data_AF-A0A7S4JZ45-F1
#
_entry.id   AF-A0A7S4JZ45-F1
#
_cell.length_a   1.000
_cell.length_b   1.000
_cell.length_c   1.000
_cell.angle_alpha   90.00
_cell.angle_beta   90.00
_cell.angle_gamma   90.00
#
_symmetry.space_group_name_H-M   'P 1'
#
loop_
_entity.id
_entity.type
_entity.pdbx_description
1 polymer ?
#
loop_
_entity_poly.entity_id
_entity_poly.type
_entity_poly.pdbx_seq_one_letter_code
_entity_poly.pdbx_strand_id
1 'polypeptide(L)'
;MLTFFSKTFTKRTQPGQRQSITHEQYVVHCYVRSDGLAGAVTTDLEYPARVAFVLLTQLLDEFTGTVGDSWKSVSTPESVSFPPIEEYLQKYQDPAVADKVTKIQKDLDETTQILHKTIDSVLERGSKLDDLVERSDDLSKQSKMFYKQAKKTNSCCVIS
;
A
#
# COMPACT_ATOMS: atom_id res chain seq x y z
N MET A 1 -11.56 -3.07 2.56
CA MET A 1 -10.54 -3.91 3.22
C MET A 1 -9.12 -3.47 2.89
N LEU A 2 -8.81 -3.22 1.61
CA LEU A 2 -7.51 -2.70 1.18
C LEU A 2 -7.08 -1.41 1.91
N THR A 3 -7.99 -0.44 2.08
CA THR A 3 -7.73 0.80 2.83
C THR A 3 -7.26 0.55 4.27
N PHE A 4 -7.83 -0.45 4.94
CA PHE A 4 -7.43 -0.81 6.29
C PHE A 4 -6.02 -1.38 6.34
N PHE A 5 -5.68 -2.27 5.40
CA PHE A 5 -4.34 -2.83 5.26
C PHE A 5 -3.33 -1.74 4.95
N SER A 6 -3.59 -0.93 3.93
CA SER A 6 -2.74 0.19 3.54
C SER A 6 -2.48 1.15 4.71
N LYS A 7 -3.53 1.55 5.47
CA LYS A 7 -3.39 2.39 6.68
C LYS A 7 -2.58 1.71 7.78
N THR A 8 -2.81 0.43 8.03
CA THR A 8 -2.12 -0.32 9.08
C THR A 8 -0.64 -0.47 8.76
N PHE A 9 -0.32 -0.73 7.49
CA PHE A 9 1.05 -0.89 7.02
C PHE A 9 1.81 0.42 6.99
N THR A 10 1.22 1.50 6.43
CA THR A 10 1.88 2.81 6.43
C THR A 10 2.16 3.34 7.83
N LYS A 11 1.27 3.11 8.80
CA LYS A 11 1.50 3.45 10.21
C LYS A 11 2.66 2.69 10.86
N ARG A 12 3.01 1.51 10.35
CA ARG A 12 4.10 0.66 10.88
C ARG A 12 5.40 0.77 10.09
N THR A 13 5.37 1.41 8.92
CA THR A 13 6.56 1.70 8.13
C THR A 13 7.20 3.00 8.62
N GLN A 14 8.52 3.00 8.81
CA GLN A 14 9.24 4.20 9.27
C GLN A 14 9.37 5.24 8.14
N PRO A 15 9.43 6.55 8.46
CA PRO A 15 9.67 7.59 7.46
C PRO A 15 10.96 7.35 6.66
N GLY A 16 10.91 7.53 5.35
CA GLY A 16 12.01 7.30 4.43
C GLY A 16 12.16 5.84 3.95
N GLN A 17 11.29 4.92 4.37
CA GLN A 17 11.37 3.52 3.98
C GLN A 17 10.36 3.14 2.87
N ARG A 18 10.80 2.18 2.05
CA ARG A 18 10.00 1.49 1.04
C ARG A 18 9.80 0.05 1.46
N GLN A 19 8.56 -0.42 1.41
CA GLN A 19 8.21 -1.74 1.90
C GLN A 19 7.20 -2.40 0.96
N SER A 20 7.40 -3.69 0.69
CA SER A 20 6.45 -4.52 -0.06
C SER A 20 5.94 -5.60 0.86
N ILE A 21 4.62 -5.66 1.04
CA ILE A 21 3.97 -6.57 1.98
C ILE A 21 3.14 -7.56 1.18
N THR A 22 3.58 -8.80 1.18
CA THR A 22 2.89 -9.87 0.44
C THR A 22 1.85 -10.52 1.36
N HIS A 23 0.62 -10.61 0.86
CA HIS A 23 -0.49 -11.27 1.51
C HIS A 23 -1.29 -12.10 0.49
N GLU A 24 -1.18 -13.43 0.60
CA GLU A 24 -1.80 -14.40 -0.31
C GLU A 24 -1.44 -14.10 -1.78
N GLN A 25 -2.41 -13.65 -2.58
CA GLN A 25 -2.25 -13.38 -4.02
C GLN A 25 -1.93 -11.91 -4.34
N TYR A 26 -1.90 -11.04 -3.33
CA TYR A 26 -1.72 -9.60 -3.50
C TYR A 26 -0.45 -9.11 -2.82
N VAL A 27 0.11 -8.03 -3.36
CA VAL A 27 1.25 -7.31 -2.80
C VAL A 27 0.84 -5.87 -2.54
N VAL A 28 1.06 -5.40 -1.31
CA VAL A 28 0.87 -4.00 -0.95
C VAL A 28 2.22 -3.33 -0.91
N HIS A 29 2.47 -2.44 -1.85
CA HIS A 29 3.67 -1.60 -1.88
C HIS A 29 3.39 -0.30 -1.14
N CYS A 30 4.18 -0.02 -0.10
CA CYS A 30 4.09 1.18 0.71
C CYS A 30 5.38 1.99 0.58
N TYR A 31 5.24 3.30 0.39
CA TYR A 31 6.34 4.24 0.42
C TYR A 31 6.01 5.37 1.38
N VAL A 32 6.83 5.54 2.41
CA VAL A 32 6.73 6.66 3.35
C VAL A 32 7.93 7.58 3.11
N ARG A 33 7.67 8.82 2.73
CA ARG A 33 8.71 9.85 2.56
C ARG A 33 9.17 10.36 3.92
N SER A 34 10.34 10.99 3.95
CA SER A 34 10.92 11.57 5.18
C SER A 34 10.12 12.76 5.72
N ASP A 35 9.33 13.42 4.87
CA ASP A 35 8.41 14.49 5.23
C ASP A 35 7.15 14.00 5.97
N GLY A 36 6.94 12.67 6.04
CA GLY A 36 5.77 12.04 6.66
C GLY A 36 4.64 11.73 5.69
N LEU A 37 4.76 12.08 4.41
CA LEU A 37 3.77 11.74 3.39
C LEU A 37 3.93 10.28 2.98
N ALA A 38 2.83 9.51 3.01
CA ALA A 38 2.85 8.09 2.69
C ALA A 38 1.90 7.78 1.51
N GLY A 39 2.38 6.95 0.59
CA GLY A 39 1.58 6.35 -0.47
C GLY A 39 1.56 4.84 -0.36
N ALA A 40 0.44 4.21 -0.70
CA ALA A 40 0.31 2.76 -0.76
C ALA A 40 -0.47 2.35 -2.01
N VAL A 41 0.03 1.33 -2.72
CA VAL A 41 -0.64 0.73 -3.88
C VAL A 41 -0.72 -0.78 -3.66
N THR A 42 -1.87 -1.37 -4.00
CA THR A 42 -2.05 -2.83 -3.98
C THR A 42 -2.04 -3.32 -5.42
N THR A 43 -1.24 -4.36 -5.68
CA THR A 43 -1.10 -4.97 -7.00
C THR A 43 -1.16 -6.49 -6.86
N ASP A 44 -1.32 -7.18 -8.00
CA ASP A 44 -1.11 -8.61 -8.07
C ASP A 44 0.38 -8.95 -7.98
N LEU A 45 0.69 -10.22 -7.68
CA LEU A 45 2.07 -10.74 -7.59
C LEU A 45 2.86 -10.61 -8.90
N GLU A 46 2.18 -10.65 -10.05
CA GLU A 46 2.81 -10.55 -11.37
C GLU A 46 3.24 -9.12 -11.70
N TYR A 47 2.66 -8.13 -11.03
CA TYR A 47 2.96 -6.73 -11.31
C TYR A 47 4.34 -6.36 -10.75
N PRO A 48 5.25 -5.78 -11.56
CA PRO A 48 6.60 -5.49 -11.11
C PRO A 48 6.62 -4.44 -9.99
N ALA A 49 7.18 -4.80 -8.83
CA ALA A 49 7.32 -3.91 -7.68
C ALA A 49 8.00 -2.57 -8.03
N ARG A 50 8.97 -2.61 -8.95
CA ARG A 50 9.65 -1.42 -9.47
C ARG A 50 8.66 -0.41 -10.03
N VAL A 51 7.73 -0.85 -10.89
CA VAL A 51 6.74 0.03 -11.52
C VAL A 51 5.79 0.60 -10.47
N ALA A 52 5.40 -0.21 -9.48
CA ALA A 52 4.56 0.25 -8.36
C ALA A 52 5.24 1.39 -7.58
N PHE A 53 6.54 1.31 -7.31
CA PHE A 53 7.27 2.38 -6.63
C PHE A 53 7.53 3.61 -7.51
N VAL A 54 7.69 3.43 -8.82
CA VAL A 54 7.74 4.57 -9.77
C VAL A 54 6.43 5.33 -9.73
N LEU A 55 5.30 4.62 -9.84
CA LEU A 55 3.96 5.18 -9.73
C LEU A 55 3.80 5.95 -8.41
N LEU A 56 4.13 5.32 -7.28
CA LEU A 56 4.02 5.97 -5.96
C LEU A 56 4.85 7.25 -5.88
N THR A 57 6.07 7.24 -6.42
CA THR A 57 6.95 8.41 -6.35
C THR A 57 6.37 9.57 -7.16
N GLN A 58 5.93 9.32 -8.40
CA GLN A 58 5.31 10.35 -9.24
C GLN A 58 4.01 10.87 -8.65
N LEU A 59 3.16 9.97 -8.13
CA LEU A 59 1.91 10.34 -7.51
C LEU A 59 2.13 11.25 -6.30
N LEU A 60 3.11 10.93 -5.45
CA LEU A 60 3.45 11.73 -4.27
C LEU A 60 4.04 13.10 -4.68
N ASP A 61 4.89 13.15 -5.71
CA ASP A 61 5.44 14.40 -6.21
C ASP A 61 4.34 15.30 -6.80
N GLU A 62 3.43 14.76 -7.61
CA GLU A 62 2.32 15.52 -8.17
C GLU A 62 1.31 15.96 -7.11
N PHE A 63 1.05 15.10 -6.11
CA PHE A 63 0.22 15.43 -4.96
C PHE A 63 0.81 16.61 -4.18
N THR A 64 2.13 16.58 -3.90
CA THR A 64 2.79 17.72 -3.23
C THR A 64 2.81 18.98 -4.09
N GLY A 65 2.93 18.85 -5.42
CA GLY A 65 2.81 19.98 -6.35
C GLY A 65 1.43 20.61 -6.39
N THR A 66 0.37 19.80 -6.28
CA THR A 66 -1.03 20.25 -6.39
C THR A 66 -1.58 20.75 -5.06
N VAL A 67 -1.32 20.02 -3.97
CA VAL A 67 -1.88 20.28 -2.63
C VAL A 67 -0.95 21.15 -1.77
N GLY A 68 0.34 21.24 -2.12
CA GLY A 68 1.35 21.96 -1.36
C GLY A 68 1.61 21.32 0.00
N ASP A 69 1.93 22.11 1.02
CA ASP A 69 2.07 21.65 2.42
C ASP A 69 0.74 21.53 3.17
N SER A 70 -0.38 21.84 2.53
CA SER A 70 -1.71 21.87 3.15
C SER A 70 -2.11 20.53 3.76
N TRP A 71 -1.62 19.41 3.18
CA TRP A 71 -1.88 18.05 3.67
C TRP A 71 -1.40 17.81 5.10
N LYS A 72 -0.41 18.55 5.60
CA LYS A 72 0.09 18.41 6.99
C LYS A 72 -0.94 18.87 8.04
N SER A 73 -1.86 19.75 7.64
CA SER A 73 -2.88 20.34 8.51
C SER A 73 -4.24 19.65 8.41
N VAL A 74 -4.39 18.69 7.48
CA VAL A 74 -5.65 18.01 7.21
C VAL A 74 -5.88 16.92 8.26
N SER A 75 -6.94 17.10 9.06
CA SER A 75 -7.40 16.13 10.05
C SER A 75 -8.45 15.17 9.48
N THR A 76 -9.15 15.55 8.41
CA THR A 76 -10.25 14.78 7.81
C THR A 76 -9.90 14.24 6.42
N PRO A 77 -9.98 12.91 6.21
CA PRO A 77 -9.53 12.25 4.97
C PRO A 77 -10.32 12.60 3.71
N GLU A 78 -11.55 13.13 3.84
CA GLU A 78 -12.43 13.45 2.71
C GLU A 78 -12.23 14.87 2.14
N SER A 79 -11.36 15.68 2.74
CA SER A 79 -11.19 17.09 2.38
C SER A 79 -10.24 17.35 1.20
N VAL A 80 -9.44 16.36 0.80
CA VAL A 80 -8.44 16.51 -0.26
C VAL A 80 -8.84 15.68 -1.46
N SER A 81 -9.41 16.35 -2.47
CA SER A 81 -9.66 15.73 -3.77
C SER A 81 -8.36 15.78 -4.58
N PHE A 82 -7.91 14.62 -5.07
CA PHE A 82 -6.79 14.52 -5.99
C PHE A 82 -7.23 13.73 -7.24
N PRO A 83 -7.94 14.38 -8.17
CA PRO A 83 -8.46 13.74 -9.39
C PRO A 83 -7.41 13.00 -10.24
N PRO A 84 -6.14 13.46 -10.34
CA PRO A 84 -5.13 12.76 -11.16
C PRO A 84 -4.88 11.31 -10.73
N ILE A 85 -5.23 10.90 -9.50
CA ILE A 85 -5.01 9.53 -9.03
C ILE A 85 -5.63 8.46 -9.93
N GLU A 86 -6.81 8.74 -10.50
CA GLU A 86 -7.50 7.79 -11.37
C GLU A 86 -6.81 7.66 -12.73
N GLU A 87 -6.33 8.78 -13.29
CA GLU A 87 -5.59 8.80 -14.54
C GLU A 87 -4.25 8.05 -14.40
N TYR A 88 -3.54 8.26 -13.30
CA TYR A 88 -2.31 7.54 -12.99
C TYR A 88 -2.57 6.05 -12.81
N LEU A 89 -3.64 5.67 -12.12
CA LEU A 89 -3.97 4.25 -11.92
C LEU A 89 -4.25 3.54 -13.24
N GLN A 90 -4.92 4.19 -14.19
CA GLN A 90 -5.18 3.65 -15.53
C GLN A 90 -3.91 3.61 -16.38
N LYS A 91 -3.13 4.68 -16.38
CA LYS A 91 -1.89 4.80 -17.17
C LYS A 91 -0.85 3.75 -16.76
N TYR A 92 -0.74 3.47 -15.47
CA TYR A 92 0.20 2.50 -14.92
C TYR A 92 -0.33 1.06 -14.91
N GLN A 93 -1.51 0.78 -15.48
CA GLN A 93 -1.89 -0.61 -15.79
C GLN A 93 -0.93 -1.24 -16.78
N ASP A 94 -0.31 -0.45 -17.68
CA ASP A 94 0.76 -0.90 -18.57
C ASP A 94 2.13 -0.65 -17.90
N PRO A 95 2.86 -1.71 -17.51
CA PRO A 95 4.17 -1.60 -16.88
C PRO A 95 5.22 -0.91 -17.74
N ALA A 96 5.09 -0.94 -19.08
CA ALA A 96 6.05 -0.34 -20.01
C ALA A 96 6.08 1.20 -19.92
N VAL A 97 5.05 1.81 -19.34
CA VAL A 97 4.99 3.27 -19.18
C VAL A 97 6.02 3.77 -18.15
N ALA A 98 6.40 2.93 -17.18
CA ALA A 98 7.39 3.27 -16.17
C ALA A 98 8.82 3.42 -16.72
N ASP A 99 9.13 2.80 -17.85
CA ASP A 99 10.48 2.81 -18.44
C ASP A 99 10.90 4.18 -18.97
N LYS A 100 9.95 5.11 -19.12
CA LYS A 100 10.21 6.50 -19.52
C LYS A 100 10.88 7.34 -18.42
N VAL A 101 11.03 6.79 -17.20
CA VAL A 101 11.44 7.54 -16.02
C VAL A 101 12.79 7.06 -15.48
N THR A 102 13.85 7.28 -16.27
CA THR A 102 15.20 6.78 -16.01
C THR A 102 15.80 7.26 -14.68
N LYS A 103 15.48 8.49 -14.25
CA LYS A 103 16.02 9.05 -12.99
C LYS A 103 15.46 8.33 -11.76
N ILE A 104 14.14 8.17 -11.68
CA ILE A 104 13.50 7.44 -10.57
C ILE A 104 13.95 5.98 -10.60
N GLN A 105 14.12 5.40 -11.79
CA GLN A 105 14.63 4.03 -11.92
C GLN A 105 16.02 3.89 -11.31
N LYS A 106 16.92 4.85 -11.54
CA LYS A 106 18.23 4.90 -10.90
C LYS A 106 18.12 5.06 -9.37
N ASP A 107 17.26 5.96 -8.89
CA ASP A 107 17.05 6.16 -7.45
C ASP A 107 16.50 4.89 -6.77
N LEU A 108 15.65 4.11 -7.46
CA LEU A 108 15.13 2.84 -6.96
C LEU A 108 16.17 1.73 -6.97
N ASP A 109 17.00 1.65 -8.02
CA ASP A 109 18.09 0.67 -8.10
C ASP A 109 19.19 0.97 -7.05
N GLU A 110 19.49 2.25 -6.81
CA GLU A 110 20.38 2.70 -5.72
C GLU A 110 19.74 2.48 -4.34
N THR A 111 18.41 2.62 -4.21
CA THR A 111 17.66 2.30 -2.99
C THR A 111 17.23 0.83 -2.96
N THR A 112 18.17 -0.10 -3.16
CA THR A 112 17.94 -1.56 -3.22
C THR A 112 17.40 -2.17 -1.92
N GLN A 113 17.10 -1.36 -0.91
CA GLN A 113 16.55 -1.77 0.37
C GLN A 113 15.00 -1.69 0.36
N ILE A 114 14.35 -2.25 -0.66
CA ILE A 114 12.90 -2.50 -0.58
C ILE A 114 12.72 -3.67 0.38
N LEU A 115 12.13 -3.41 1.55
CA LEU A 115 11.89 -4.47 2.52
C LEU A 115 10.71 -5.32 2.06
N HIS A 116 10.99 -6.51 1.57
CA HIS A 116 9.98 -7.54 1.35
C HIS A 116 9.64 -8.19 2.68
N LYS A 117 8.38 -8.06 3.09
CA LYS A 117 7.87 -8.57 4.35
C LYS A 117 6.58 -9.33 4.10
N THR A 118 6.37 -10.44 4.80
CA THR A 118 5.04 -11.05 4.86
C THR A 118 4.18 -10.26 5.82
N ILE A 119 2.86 -10.35 5.67
CA ILE A 119 1.92 -9.71 6.61
C ILE A 119 2.25 -10.02 8.08
N ASP A 120 2.63 -11.28 8.38
CA ASP A 120 2.97 -11.73 9.74
C ASP A 120 4.22 -11.03 10.29
N SER A 121 5.17 -10.70 9.43
CA SER A 121 6.40 -9.98 9.84
C SER A 121 6.18 -8.48 10.05
N VAL A 122 5.07 -7.93 9.56
CA VAL A 122 4.64 -6.54 9.83
C VAL A 122 3.71 -6.47 11.04
N LEU A 123 3.15 -7.60 11.45
CA LEU A 123 2.39 -7.73 12.69
C LEU A 123 3.36 -7.94 13.86
N GLU A 124 3.09 -7.29 15.00
CA GLU A 124 3.87 -7.51 16.21
C GLU A 124 3.69 -8.96 16.69
N ARG A 125 4.74 -9.54 17.31
CA ARG A 125 4.64 -10.86 17.93
C ARG A 125 3.47 -10.86 18.92
N GLY A 126 2.40 -11.59 18.59
CA GLY A 126 1.19 -11.72 19.40
C GLY A 126 -0.04 -10.95 18.92
N SER A 127 0.11 -10.04 17.94
CA SER A 127 -1.02 -9.38 17.28
C SER A 127 -1.53 -10.21 16.12
N LYS A 128 -2.66 -10.89 16.25
CA LYS A 128 -3.25 -11.60 15.10
C LYS A 128 -3.93 -10.61 14.18
N LEU A 129 -3.81 -10.84 12.87
CA LEU A 129 -4.54 -10.05 11.87
C LEU A 129 -6.05 -10.02 12.17
N ASP A 130 -6.58 -11.14 12.62
CA ASP A 130 -7.99 -11.28 12.98
C ASP A 130 -8.41 -10.30 14.09
N ASP A 131 -7.55 -10.10 15.09
CA ASP A 131 -7.81 -9.16 16.20
C ASP A 131 -7.82 -7.72 15.70
N LEU A 132 -6.93 -7.38 14.77
CA LEU A 132 -6.88 -6.05 14.16
C LEU A 132 -8.10 -5.79 13.28
N VAL A 133 -8.55 -6.78 12.50
CA VAL A 133 -9.77 -6.69 11.69
C VAL A 133 -11.00 -6.55 12.57
N GLU A 134 -11.06 -7.25 13.70
CA GLU A 134 -12.18 -7.18 14.64
C GLU A 134 -12.27 -5.83 15.35
N ARG A 135 -11.12 -5.28 15.79
CA ARG A 135 -11.04 -3.98 16.46
C ARG A 135 -11.11 -2.77 15.54
N SER A 136 -10.98 -2.96 14.23
CA SER A 136 -10.98 -1.85 13.28
C SER A 136 -12.37 -1.23 13.09
N ASP A 137 -12.48 0.08 13.29
CA ASP A 137 -13.68 0.85 12.91
C ASP A 137 -13.69 1.22 11.42
N ASP A 138 -12.57 1.04 10.70
CA ASP A 138 -12.47 1.28 9.25
C ASP A 138 -13.20 0.20 8.42
N LEU A 139 -13.68 -0.90 9.04
CA LEU A 139 -14.36 -2.00 8.37
C LEU A 139 -15.81 -2.11 8.80
N SER A 140 -16.72 -2.10 7.82
CA SER A 140 -18.13 -2.39 8.06
C SER A 140 -18.32 -3.82 8.60
N LYS A 141 -19.38 -4.05 9.39
CA LYS A 141 -19.72 -5.37 9.93
C LYS A 141 -19.79 -6.44 8.82
N GLN A 142 -20.30 -6.06 7.65
CA GLN A 142 -20.36 -6.92 6.48
C GLN A 142 -18.97 -7.30 5.95
N SER A 143 -18.05 -6.33 5.85
CA SER A 143 -16.66 -6.60 5.43
C SER A 143 -15.93 -7.53 6.41
N LYS A 144 -16.17 -7.37 7.72
CA LYS A 144 -15.62 -8.27 8.76
C LYS A 144 -16.16 -9.70 8.62
N MET A 145 -17.46 -9.85 8.34
CA MET A 145 -18.07 -11.16 8.09
C MET A 145 -17.51 -11.82 6.82
N PHE A 146 -17.36 -11.07 5.73
CA PHE A 146 -16.77 -11.58 4.49
C PHE A 146 -15.34 -12.10 4.71
N TYR A 147 -14.51 -11.34 5.43
CA TYR A 147 -13.16 -11.79 5.75
C TYR A 147 -13.15 -13.10 6.56
N LYS A 148 -13.99 -13.19 7.61
CA LYS A 148 -14.12 -14.42 8.43
C LYS A 148 -14.62 -15.60 7.58
N GLN A 149 -15.53 -15.37 6.64
CA GLN A 149 -16.09 -16.41 5.75
C GLN A 149 -15.08 -16.88 4.70
N ALA A 150 -14.34 -15.97 4.07
CA ALA A 150 -13.30 -16.30 3.10
C ALA A 150 -12.20 -17.16 3.74
N LYS A 151 -11.74 -16.78 4.94
CA LYS A 151 -10.75 -17.55 5.70
C LYS A 151 -11.25 -18.95 6.05
N LYS A 152 -12.51 -19.08 6.48
CA LYS A 152 -13.12 -20.40 6.74
C LYS A 152 -13.19 -21.26 5.48
N THR A 153 -13.54 -20.65 4.34
CA THR A 153 -13.64 -21.35 3.05
C THR A 153 -12.26 -21.84 2.58
N ASN A 154 -11.21 -21.06 2.78
CA ASN A 154 -9.81 -21.44 2.49
C ASN A 154 -9.20 -22.43 3.51
N SER A 155 -9.86 -22.68 4.65
CA SER A 155 -9.39 -23.64 5.67
C SER A 155 -9.93 -25.06 5.48
N CYS A 156 -10.91 -25.25 4.59
CA CYS A 156 -11.46 -26.57 4.26
C CYS A 156 -10.68 -27.20 3.11
N CYS A 157 -9.55 -27.83 3.44
CA CYS A 157 -8.89 -28.96 2.75
C CYS A 157 -7.39 -28.98 3.12
N VAL A 158 -7.08 -29.24 4.39
CA VAL A 158 -5.94 -30.11 4.68
C VAL A 158 -6.46 -31.53 4.41
N ILE A 159 -6.23 -32.03 3.20
CA ILE A 159 -6.29 -33.47 2.96
C ILE A 159 -5.08 -34.04 3.71
N SER A 160 -5.39 -34.77 4.78
CA SER A 160 -4.46 -35.56 5.59
C SER A 160 -3.67 -36.56 4.77
#